data_AF-A0A4C2E4R7-F1
#
_entry.id   AF-A0A4C2E4R7-F1
#
_cell.length_a   1.000
_cell.length_b   1.000
_cell.length_c   1.000
_cell.angle_alpha   90.00
_cell.angle_beta   90.00
_cell.angle_gamma   90.00
#
_symmetry.space_group_name_H-M   'P 1'
#
loop_
_entity.id
_entity.type
_entity.pdbx_description
1 polymer ?
#
loop_
_entity_poly.entity_id
_entity_poly.type
_entity_poly.pdbx_seq_one_letter_code
_entity_poly.pdbx_strand_id
1 'polypeptide(L)'
;MFKPTSICLSALSKRTKRVKVQMLKDFPQFLLYKGEVAQVKPSLMRNYLHNYNNARYILKDTDIDLNLMKSFEQRKEELKTSKLDTATHVELTETTNTNPGKASVPFEAQANVPKSEQQQQEPEKHRGILEKDITIKDIKIPGLDL
;
A
#
# COMPACT_ATOMS: atom_id res chain seq x y z
N MET A 1 30.22 20.20 7.32
CA MET A 1 28.91 20.37 8.00
C MET A 1 27.88 20.85 6.97
N PHE A 2 26.78 20.13 6.76
CA PHE A 2 25.82 20.43 5.68
C PHE A 2 24.91 21.60 6.10
N LYS A 3 24.93 22.72 5.38
CA LYS A 3 24.10 23.90 5.67
C LYS A 3 22.63 23.60 5.31
N PRO A 4 21.65 23.94 6.17
CA PRO A 4 20.26 23.76 5.83
C PRO A 4 19.87 24.74 4.71
N THR A 5 19.75 24.23 3.49
CA THR A 5 19.17 24.97 2.36
C THR A 5 17.70 24.58 2.25
N SER A 6 16.78 25.51 2.51
CA SER A 6 15.35 25.36 2.21
C SER A 6 15.13 25.51 0.70
N ILE A 7 15.40 24.44 -0.05
CA ILE A 7 15.09 24.42 -1.48
C ILE A 7 13.61 24.09 -1.63
N CYS A 8 12.82 25.03 -2.15
CA CYS A 8 11.45 24.77 -2.58
C CYS A 8 11.47 23.85 -3.82
N LEU A 9 11.26 22.56 -3.61
CA LEU A 9 11.15 21.59 -4.69
C LEU A 9 9.75 21.62 -5.31
N SER A 10 9.68 21.62 -6.64
CA SER A 10 8.42 21.42 -7.38
C SER A 10 7.78 20.06 -7.05
N ALA A 11 6.47 19.94 -7.28
CA ALA A 11 5.75 18.67 -7.09
C ALA A 11 6.37 17.54 -7.94
N LEU A 12 6.75 17.85 -9.18
CA LEU A 12 7.44 16.92 -10.07
C LEU A 12 8.77 16.46 -9.48
N SER A 13 9.62 17.40 -9.02
CA SER A 13 10.92 17.08 -8.42
C SER A 13 10.79 16.20 -7.18
N LYS A 14 9.77 16.40 -6.33
CA LYS A 14 9.51 15.54 -5.16
C LYS A 14 9.13 14.11 -5.55
N ARG A 15 8.49 13.92 -6.71
CA ARG A 15 8.06 12.61 -7.21
C ARG A 15 9.24 11.84 -7.80
N THR A 16 10.03 12.49 -8.66
CA THR A 16 11.04 11.85 -9.52
C THR A 16 12.45 11.83 -8.93
N LYS A 17 12.85 12.82 -8.13
CA LYS A 17 14.24 12.91 -7.64
C LYS A 17 14.53 11.84 -6.58
N ARG A 18 15.44 10.92 -6.90
CA ARG A 18 15.89 9.84 -6.03
C ARG A 18 17.41 9.79 -5.94
N VAL A 19 17.91 9.10 -4.91
CA VAL A 19 19.34 8.84 -4.69
C VAL A 19 19.51 7.36 -4.37
N LYS A 20 20.52 6.73 -5.00
CA LYS A 20 20.89 5.33 -4.77
C LYS A 20 21.73 5.22 -3.50
N VAL A 21 21.32 4.34 -2.60
CA VAL A 21 21.92 4.18 -1.28
C VAL A 21 21.93 2.71 -0.87
N GLN A 22 22.90 2.31 -0.05
CA GLN A 22 22.94 0.99 0.58
C GLN A 22 22.62 1.11 2.06
N MET A 23 21.72 0.27 2.56
CA MET A 23 21.38 0.21 3.98
C MET A 23 22.40 -0.64 4.72
N LEU A 24 22.95 -0.09 5.81
CA LEU A 24 23.88 -0.79 6.70
C LEU A 24 23.19 -1.27 7.99
N LYS A 25 21.96 -0.79 8.24
CA LYS A 25 21.09 -1.14 9.37
C LYS A 25 19.67 -1.38 8.88
N ASP A 26 18.91 -2.18 9.63
CA ASP A 26 17.48 -2.36 9.42
C ASP A 26 16.69 -1.12 9.90
N PHE A 27 15.74 -0.68 9.07
CA PHE A 27 14.83 0.43 9.34
C PHE A 27 13.38 -0.03 9.20
N PRO A 28 12.77 -0.58 10.26
CA PRO A 28 11.43 -1.16 10.21
C PRO A 28 10.35 -0.13 9.81
N GLN A 29 10.51 1.13 10.23
CA GLN A 29 9.56 2.21 9.91
C GLN A 29 9.44 2.47 8.40
N PHE A 30 10.51 2.24 7.64
CA PHE A 30 10.55 2.51 6.20
C PHE A 30 10.52 1.23 5.37
N LEU A 31 10.39 0.06 6.00
CA LEU A 31 10.46 -1.26 5.37
C LEU A 31 11.77 -1.46 4.57
N LEU A 32 12.86 -0.88 5.06
CA LEU A 32 14.18 -0.99 4.45
C LEU A 32 15.05 -1.89 5.33
N TYR A 33 15.69 -2.88 4.74
CA TYR A 33 16.48 -3.86 5.49
C TYR A 33 17.98 -3.71 5.24
N LYS A 34 18.78 -4.17 6.20
CA LYS A 34 20.23 -4.19 6.11
C LYS A 34 20.69 -4.96 4.86
N GLY A 35 21.63 -4.38 4.13
CA GLY A 35 22.16 -4.92 2.88
C GLY A 35 21.44 -4.47 1.62
N GLU A 36 20.22 -3.93 1.75
CA GLU A 36 19.40 -3.51 0.61
C GLU A 36 20.00 -2.29 -0.10
N VAL A 37 20.00 -2.34 -1.44
CA VAL A 37 20.32 -1.19 -2.31
C VAL A 37 19.01 -0.59 -2.82
N ALA A 38 18.67 0.60 -2.34
CA ALA A 38 17.38 1.23 -2.61
C ALA A 38 17.52 2.65 -3.21
N GLN A 39 16.49 3.10 -3.92
CA GLN A 39 16.37 4.48 -4.41
C GLN A 39 15.44 5.30 -3.53
N VAL A 40 16.03 6.11 -2.64
CA VAL A 40 15.29 6.87 -1.62
C VAL A 40 15.21 8.36 -1.96
N LYS A 41 14.34 9.09 -1.26
CA LYS A 41 14.31 10.56 -1.36
C LYS A 41 15.56 11.16 -0.70
N PRO A 42 16.18 12.21 -1.28
CA PRO A 42 17.35 12.86 -0.67
C PRO A 42 17.11 13.35 0.76
N SER A 43 15.91 13.87 1.04
CA SER A 43 15.53 14.34 2.39
C SER A 43 15.47 13.19 3.40
N LEU A 44 14.95 12.03 2.99
CA LEU A 44 14.90 10.85 3.85
C LEU A 44 16.31 10.34 4.15
N MET A 45 17.17 10.30 3.13
CA MET A 45 18.56 9.87 3.29
C MET A 45 19.33 10.75 4.27
N ARG A 46 19.33 12.08 4.06
CA ARG A 46 20.12 12.99 4.90
C ARG A 46 19.64 13.05 6.34
N ASN A 47 18.32 13.04 6.55
CA ASN A 47 17.76 13.31 7.88
C ASN A 47 17.60 12.07 8.75
N TYR A 48 17.45 10.88 8.15
CA TYR A 48 17.15 9.64 8.89
C TYR A 48 18.17 8.54 8.61
N LEU A 49 18.35 8.18 7.34
CA LEU A 49 19.08 6.96 6.99
C LEU A 49 20.59 7.09 7.16
N HIS A 50 21.18 8.24 6.79
CA HIS A 50 22.63 8.45 6.82
C HIS A 50 23.19 8.72 8.23
N ASN A 51 22.33 9.04 9.20
CA ASN A 51 22.77 9.33 10.56
C ASN A 51 23.46 8.11 11.16
N TYR A 52 24.52 8.33 11.94
CA TYR A 52 25.29 7.28 12.61
C TYR A 52 25.80 6.18 11.67
N ASN A 53 26.08 6.52 10.40
CA ASN A 53 26.55 5.58 9.38
C ASN A 53 25.60 4.39 9.14
N ASN A 54 24.29 4.59 9.35
CA ASN A 54 23.31 3.52 9.15
C ASN A 54 23.00 3.25 7.65
N ALA A 55 23.39 4.15 6.75
CA ALA A 55 23.28 4.00 5.31
C ALA A 55 24.42 4.73 4.60
N ARG A 56 24.76 4.28 3.39
CA ARG A 56 25.83 4.84 2.56
C ARG A 56 25.32 5.27 1.20
N TYR A 57 25.79 6.42 0.70
CA TYR A 57 25.54 6.84 -0.68
C TYR A 57 26.32 5.97 -1.67
N ILE A 58 25.67 5.60 -2.77
CA ILE A 58 26.30 4.91 -3.90
C ILE A 58 26.38 5.90 -5.05
N LEU A 59 27.58 6.37 -5.38
CA LEU A 59 27.80 7.21 -6.56
C LEU A 59 28.21 6.37 -7.77
N LYS A 60 29.01 5.33 -7.53
CA LYS A 60 29.45 4.36 -8.53
C LYS A 60 29.05 2.96 -8.07
N ASP A 61 28.84 2.05 -9.01
CA ASP A 61 28.47 0.67 -8.66
C ASP A 61 29.59 -0.07 -7.92
N THR A 62 30.83 0.41 -8.01
CA THR A 62 31.98 -0.08 -7.22
C THR A 62 31.87 0.22 -5.73
N ASP A 63 31.01 1.16 -5.32
CA ASP A 63 30.87 1.56 -3.92
C ASP A 63 29.98 0.59 -3.10
N ILE A 64 29.34 -0.36 -3.78
CA ILE A 64 28.40 -1.31 -3.19
C ILE A 64 29.17 -2.40 -2.45
N ASP A 65 28.79 -2.64 -1.19
CA ASP A 65 29.23 -3.81 -0.45
C ASP A 65 28.45 -5.04 -0.93
N LEU A 66 29.11 -5.85 -1.77
CA LEU A 66 28.55 -7.05 -2.36
C LEU A 66 28.22 -8.12 -1.33
N ASN A 67 28.96 -8.19 -0.21
CA ASN A 67 28.72 -9.19 0.82
C ASN A 67 27.41 -8.90 1.56
N LEU A 68 27.18 -7.63 1.88
CA LEU A 68 25.93 -7.19 2.50
C LEU A 68 24.74 -7.39 1.56
N MET A 69 24.91 -7.09 0.27
CA MET A 69 23.88 -7.27 -0.74
C MET A 69 23.45 -8.74 -0.87
N LYS A 70 24.42 -9.66 -0.95
CA LYS A 70 24.15 -11.11 -1.00
C LYS A 70 23.42 -11.60 0.25
N SER A 71 23.81 -11.12 1.43
CA SER A 71 23.14 -11.49 2.68
C SER A 71 21.67 -11.04 2.70
N PHE A 72 21.35 -9.89 2.10
CA PHE A 72 19.99 -9.41 1.95
C PHE A 72 19.20 -10.24 0.95
N GLU A 73 19.80 -10.62 -0.18
CA GLU A 73 19.18 -11.50 -1.19
C GLU A 73 18.79 -12.85 -0.58
N GLN A 74 19.69 -13.48 0.18
CA GLN A 74 19.42 -14.75 0.89
C GLN A 74 18.25 -14.62 1.86
N ARG A 75 18.25 -13.59 2.73
CA ARG A 75 17.15 -13.33 3.66
C ARG A 75 15.82 -13.10 2.94
N LYS A 76 15.85 -12.42 1.80
CA LYS A 76 14.66 -12.14 0.99
C LYS A 76 14.09 -13.42 0.37
N GLU A 77 14.92 -14.39 0.02
CA GLU A 77 14.49 -15.70 -0.46
C GLU A 77 13.84 -16.53 0.65
N GLU A 78 14.42 -16.57 1.85
CA GLU A 78 13.85 -17.23 3.02
C GLU A 78 12.46 -16.67 3.41
N LEU A 79 12.29 -15.35 3.30
CA LEU A 79 11.00 -14.68 3.52
C LEU A 79 9.95 -14.99 2.46
N LYS A 80 10.35 -15.47 1.27
CA LYS A 80 9.41 -15.89 0.23
C LYS A 80 8.98 -17.34 0.43
N THR A 81 9.89 -18.23 0.81
CA THR A 81 9.57 -19.66 1.03
C THR A 81 8.65 -19.84 2.23
N SER A 82 8.93 -19.18 3.35
CA SER A 82 8.10 -19.25 4.58
C SER A 82 6.64 -18.80 4.42
N LYS A 83 6.35 -17.91 3.46
CA LYS A 83 4.98 -17.45 3.18
C LYS A 83 4.16 -18.45 2.36
N LEU A 84 4.81 -19.34 1.63
CA LEU A 84 4.13 -20.38 0.85
C LEU A 84 3.59 -21.48 1.79
N ASP A 85 4.34 -21.82 2.84
CA ASP A 85 3.94 -22.87 3.77
C ASP A 85 2.75 -22.49 4.67
N THR A 86 2.55 -21.19 4.94
CA THR A 86 1.42 -20.71 5.75
C THR A 86 0.10 -20.61 4.97
N ALA A 87 0.17 -20.51 3.63
CA ALA A 87 -1.03 -20.49 2.79
C ALA A 87 -1.69 -21.87 2.66
N THR A 88 -0.90 -22.94 2.75
CA THR A 88 -1.38 -24.33 2.60
C THR A 88 -2.10 -24.87 3.83
N HIS A 89 -2.03 -24.18 4.98
CA HIS A 89 -2.64 -24.66 6.25
C HIS A 89 -3.98 -23.97 6.59
N VAL A 90 -4.38 -22.90 5.88
CA VAL A 90 -5.66 -22.20 6.16
C VAL A 90 -6.84 -22.86 5.45
N GLU A 91 -6.60 -23.70 4.44
CA GLU A 91 -7.67 -24.35 3.65
C GLU A 91 -8.30 -25.59 4.32
N LEU A 92 -7.86 -25.99 5.53
CA LEU A 92 -8.29 -27.25 6.17
C LEU A 92 -9.12 -27.11 7.45
N THR A 93 -9.52 -25.90 7.87
CA THR A 93 -10.23 -25.72 9.17
C THR A 93 -11.57 -25.00 9.10
N GLU A 94 -12.20 -24.87 7.93
CA GLU A 94 -13.54 -24.28 7.80
C GLU A 94 -14.61 -25.29 7.38
N THR A 95 -14.78 -26.36 8.17
CA THR A 95 -16.05 -27.09 8.18
C THR A 95 -16.43 -27.46 9.61
N THR A 96 -17.68 -27.14 9.96
CA THR A 96 -18.42 -27.42 11.21
C THR A 96 -18.29 -26.37 12.32
N ASN A 97 -19.27 -25.46 12.41
CA ASN A 97 -20.29 -25.57 13.47
C ASN A 97 -21.42 -24.53 13.31
N THR A 98 -22.61 -25.06 13.06
CA THR A 98 -23.93 -24.42 13.14
C THR A 98 -24.51 -24.70 14.52
N ASN A 99 -24.89 -23.68 15.32
CA ASN A 99 -26.25 -23.48 15.86
C ASN A 99 -26.38 -22.43 17.00
N PRO A 100 -27.60 -21.90 17.25
CA PRO A 100 -27.88 -20.57 17.84
C PRO A 100 -28.41 -20.60 19.28
N GLY A 101 -28.44 -19.43 19.96
CA GLY A 101 -29.24 -19.28 21.19
C GLY A 101 -29.01 -18.02 22.06
N LYS A 102 -29.93 -17.06 21.92
CA LYS A 102 -30.61 -16.21 22.96
C LYS A 102 -29.84 -15.53 24.12
N ALA A 103 -29.97 -14.19 24.19
CA ALA A 103 -30.46 -13.35 25.33
C ALA A 103 -30.44 -11.85 24.90
N SER A 104 -31.53 -11.08 24.70
CA SER A 104 -32.51 -10.44 25.64
C SER A 104 -31.82 -9.44 26.61
N VAL A 105 -32.10 -8.13 26.80
CA VAL A 105 -33.09 -7.07 26.40
C VAL A 105 -32.46 -5.69 26.88
N PRO A 106 -33.14 -4.52 27.07
CA PRO A 106 -33.99 -3.63 26.23
C PRO A 106 -33.51 -2.14 26.19
N PHE A 107 -34.01 -1.32 25.25
CA PHE A 107 -34.56 0.02 25.59
C PHE A 107 -35.44 0.59 24.47
N GLU A 108 -36.66 0.99 24.83
CA GLU A 108 -37.68 1.64 23.99
C GLU A 108 -37.56 3.17 24.06
N ALA A 109 -37.86 3.88 22.95
CA ALA A 109 -38.62 5.14 22.95
C ALA A 109 -38.94 5.63 21.51
N GLN A 110 -40.12 5.21 21.04
CA GLN A 110 -41.14 5.88 20.21
C GLN A 110 -40.83 7.18 19.43
N ALA A 111 -41.25 7.25 18.14
CA ALA A 111 -42.30 8.16 17.64
C ALA A 111 -42.62 8.02 16.12
N ASN A 112 -43.90 7.69 15.82
CA ASN A 112 -44.81 8.03 14.68
C ASN A 112 -44.29 8.33 13.24
N VAL A 113 -44.62 7.59 12.15
CA VAL A 113 -45.92 7.37 11.38
C VAL A 113 -46.18 8.49 10.32
N PRO A 114 -46.73 8.28 9.07
CA PRO A 114 -46.88 7.11 8.17
C PRO A 114 -46.79 7.36 6.61
N LYS A 115 -46.89 6.25 5.83
CA LYS A 115 -47.56 6.04 4.48
C LYS A 115 -47.07 6.85 3.25
N SER A 116 -46.95 6.33 2.01
CA SER A 116 -47.72 5.30 1.26
C SER A 116 -46.88 4.76 0.07
N GLU A 117 -46.92 3.45 -0.25
CA GLU A 117 -47.54 2.85 -1.46
C GLU A 117 -46.84 3.15 -2.81
N GLN A 118 -46.00 2.23 -3.30
CA GLN A 118 -46.28 1.23 -4.36
C GLN A 118 -45.87 1.71 -5.77
N GLN A 119 -44.83 1.07 -6.34
CA GLN A 119 -44.99 0.21 -7.52
C GLN A 119 -43.69 -0.55 -7.84
N GLN A 120 -43.89 -1.83 -8.16
CA GLN A 120 -42.91 -2.89 -8.37
C GLN A 120 -42.28 -2.78 -9.76
N GLN A 121 -40.95 -2.85 -9.85
CA GLN A 121 -40.23 -3.43 -10.99
C GLN A 121 -39.03 -4.23 -10.45
N GLU A 122 -38.78 -5.39 -11.06
CA GLU A 122 -37.79 -6.40 -10.68
C GLU A 122 -36.37 -5.87 -10.38
N PRO A 123 -35.58 -6.52 -9.50
CA PRO A 123 -34.24 -6.07 -9.20
C PRO A 123 -33.28 -6.43 -10.34
N GLU A 124 -33.07 -5.49 -11.26
CA GLU A 124 -31.95 -5.62 -12.20
C GLU A 124 -30.63 -5.57 -11.42
N LYS A 125 -29.91 -6.70 -11.48
CA LYS A 125 -28.59 -6.88 -10.86
C LYS A 125 -27.68 -5.70 -11.23
N HIS A 126 -27.19 -5.01 -10.21
CA HIS A 126 -26.27 -3.89 -10.37
C HIS A 126 -24.97 -4.38 -11.03
N ARG A 127 -24.86 -4.23 -12.35
CA ARG A 127 -23.61 -4.48 -13.06
C ARG A 127 -22.58 -3.46 -12.57
N GLY A 128 -21.40 -3.96 -12.17
CA GLY A 128 -20.32 -3.13 -11.66
C GLY A 128 -19.90 -2.08 -12.67
N ILE A 129 -19.31 -0.98 -12.20
CA ILE A 129 -18.85 0.18 -13.01
C ILE A 129 -17.94 -0.25 -14.19
N LEU A 130 -17.27 -1.40 -14.07
CA LEU A 130 -16.35 -1.96 -15.06
C LEU A 130 -17.02 -2.71 -16.22
N GLU A 131 -18.31 -3.06 -16.13
CA GLU A 131 -19.03 -3.82 -17.17
C GLU A 131 -19.82 -2.92 -18.14
N LYS A 132 -19.67 -1.60 -18.04
CA LYS A 132 -20.31 -0.65 -18.94
C LYS A 132 -19.33 -0.32 -20.06
N ASP A 133 -19.70 -0.66 -21.30
CA ASP A 133 -18.99 -0.22 -22.50
C ASP A 133 -19.21 1.30 -22.67
N ILE A 134 -18.33 2.11 -22.07
CA ILE A 134 -18.42 3.58 -22.15
C ILE A 134 -18.02 4.02 -23.56
N THR A 135 -18.96 4.59 -24.31
CA THR A 135 -18.69 5.16 -25.64
C THR A 135 -18.42 6.66 -25.56
N ILE A 136 -17.82 7.24 -26.61
CA ILE A 136 -17.47 8.68 -26.66
C ILE A 136 -18.72 9.58 -26.47
N LYS A 137 -19.91 9.07 -26.78
CA LYS A 137 -21.19 9.76 -26.57
C LYS A 137 -21.57 9.91 -25.10
N ASP A 138 -21.07 9.04 -24.24
CA ASP A 138 -21.40 9.02 -22.80
C ASP A 138 -20.53 10.00 -21.99
N ILE A 139 -19.46 10.53 -22.61
CA ILE A 139 -18.51 11.45 -21.99
C ILE A 139 -18.77 12.86 -22.51
N LYS A 140 -19.28 13.74 -21.65
CA LYS A 140 -19.47 15.16 -22.00
C LYS A 140 -18.15 15.92 -21.88
N ILE A 141 -17.50 16.17 -23.00
CA ILE A 141 -16.27 16.96 -23.09
C ILE A 141 -16.66 18.42 -23.40
N PRO A 142 -16.48 19.39 -22.48
CA PRO A 142 -16.85 20.78 -22.73
C PRO A 142 -15.97 21.38 -23.84
N GLY A 143 -16.61 21.92 -24.88
CA GLY A 143 -15.94 22.52 -26.04
C GLY A 143 -15.71 21.58 -27.22
N LEU A 144 -16.19 20.33 -27.14
CA LEU A 144 -16.19 19.37 -28.25
C LEU A 144 -17.64 18.96 -28.53
N ASP A 145 -18.30 19.63 -29.48
CA ASP A 145 -19.60 19.19 -29.99
C ASP A 145 -19.35 18.11 -31.05
N LEU A 146 -19.72 16.86 -30.73
CA LEU A 146 -19.68 15.69 -31.63
C LEU A 146 -21.08 15.31 -32.09
#